data_AF-A0A350V009-F1
#
_entry.id   AF-A0A350V009-F1
#
_cell.length_a   1.000
_cell.length_b   1.000
_cell.length_c   1.000
_cell.angle_alpha   90.00
_cell.angle_beta   90.00
_cell.angle_gamma   90.00
#
_symmetry.space_group_name_H-M   'P 1'
#
loop_
_entity.id
_entity.type
_entity.pdbx_description
1 polymer ?
#
loop_
_entity_poly.entity_id
_entity_poly.type
_entity_poly.pdbx_seq_one_letter_code
_entity_poly.pdbx_strand_id
1 'polypeptide(L)' 'MKSNKLRYACVDVFENEPGFNKKLLKYKDLIITPHLAGKTAESKLRMGTEAAKKVIEYFSKTRRSHKLID' A
#
# COMPACT_ATOMS: atom_id res chain seq x y z
N MET A 1 20.91 0.51 -17.21
CA MET A 1 22.14 0.36 -16.42
C MET A 1 23.12 -0.60 -17.07
N LYS A 2 22.90 -1.93 -17.07
CA LYS A 2 23.88 -2.89 -17.61
C LYS A 2 24.26 -2.68 -19.09
N SER A 3 23.31 -2.26 -19.93
CA SER A 3 23.51 -1.95 -21.36
C SER A 3 23.68 -0.46 -21.66
N ASN A 4 23.88 0.38 -20.63
CA ASN A 4 23.93 1.85 -20.71
C ASN A 4 22.70 2.56 -21.30
N LYS A 5 21.61 1.84 -21.61
CA LYS A 5 20.35 2.44 -22.11
C LYS A 5 19.53 3.20 -21.07
N LEU A 6 19.81 2.97 -19.79
CA LEU A 6 19.11 3.61 -18.67
C LEU A 6 20.16 4.11 -17.69
N ARG A 7 20.19 5.43 -17.52
CA ARG A 7 21.18 6.11 -16.67
C ARG A 7 20.87 5.93 -15.18
N TYR A 8 19.62 6.16 -14.77
CA TYR A 8 19.15 6.01 -13.39
C TYR A 8 17.78 5.32 -13.34
N ALA A 9 17.48 4.66 -12.22
CA ALA A 9 16.14 4.21 -11.90
C ALA A 9 15.84 4.35 -10.40
N CYS A 10 14.58 4.56 -10.05
CA CYS A 10 14.08 4.57 -8.69
C CYS A 10 12.86 3.66 -8.62
N VAL A 11 12.85 2.68 -7.71
CA VAL A 11 11.79 1.67 -7.66
C VAL A 11 11.35 1.42 -6.21
N ASP A 12 10.04 1.50 -5.96
CA ASP A 12 9.45 1.20 -4.64
C ASP A 12 8.86 -0.22 -4.54
N VAL A 13 8.55 -0.86 -5.68
CA VAL A 13 7.91 -2.18 -5.70
C VAL A 13 8.69 -3.20 -6.51
N PHE A 14 8.61 -4.47 -6.11
CA PHE A 14 9.27 -5.58 -6.79
C PHE A 14 8.28 -6.65 -7.21
N GLU A 15 8.64 -7.43 -8.23
CA GLU A 15 7.80 -8.52 -8.74
C GLU A 15 7.56 -9.62 -7.68
N ASN A 16 8.56 -9.94 -6.85
CA ASN A 16 8.51 -11.04 -5.87
C ASN A 16 8.70 -10.56 -4.42
N GLU A 17 7.80 -9.70 -3.92
CA GLU A 17 7.86 -9.19 -2.54
C GLU A 17 7.54 -10.23 -1.45
N PRO A 18 8.11 -10.12 -0.23
CA PRO A 18 9.03 -9.07 0.25
C PRO A 18 10.48 -9.26 -0.22
N GLY A 19 10.77 -10.34 -0.93
CA GLY A 19 12.07 -10.60 -1.53
C GLY A 19 12.35 -9.67 -2.70
N PHE A 20 13.62 -9.51 -3.04
CA PHE A 20 13.98 -8.92 -4.33
C PHE A 20 15.35 -9.45 -4.76
N ASN A 21 15.66 -9.25 -6.03
CA ASN A 21 16.94 -9.68 -6.57
C ASN A 21 18.08 -8.84 -5.96
N LYS A 22 18.82 -9.42 -5.00
CA LYS A 22 19.95 -8.76 -4.33
C LYS A 22 21.05 -8.27 -5.30
N LYS A 23 21.10 -8.78 -6.54
CA LYS A 23 22.01 -8.24 -7.57
C LYS A 23 21.70 -6.78 -7.89
N LEU A 24 20.47 -6.31 -7.66
CA LEU A 24 20.06 -4.92 -7.85
C LEU A 24 20.80 -3.97 -6.91
N LEU A 25 21.17 -4.41 -5.70
CA LEU A 25 21.92 -3.60 -4.72
C LEU A 25 23.33 -3.21 -5.20
N LYS A 26 23.84 -3.86 -6.24
CA LYS A 26 25.18 -3.58 -6.78
C LYS A 26 25.23 -2.34 -7.66
N TYR A 27 24.07 -1.83 -8.06
CA TYR A 27 23.96 -0.73 -9.01
C TYR A 27 23.89 0.60 -8.26
N LYS A 28 24.92 1.45 -8.41
CA LYS A 28 24.98 2.77 -7.77
C LYS A 28 23.94 3.76 -8.30
N ASP A 29 23.51 3.60 -9.54
CA ASP A 29 22.50 4.43 -10.21
C ASP A 29 21.07 3.91 -10.02
N LEU A 30 20.86 2.98 -9.08
CA LEU A 30 19.56 2.43 -8.74
C LEU A 30 19.23 2.77 -7.28
N ILE A 31 18.18 3.56 -7.08
CA ILE A 31 17.60 3.80 -5.76
C ILE A 31 16.42 2.84 -5.59
N ILE A 32 16.36 2.20 -4.43
CA ILE A 32 15.25 1.31 -4.10
C ILE A 32 14.68 1.63 -2.73
N THR A 33 13.37 1.41 -2.60
CA THR A 33 12.66 1.52 -1.34
C THR A 33 11.75 0.30 -1.15
N PRO A 34 11.59 -0.23 0.08
CA PRO A 34 10.77 -1.43 0.33
C PRO A 34 9.27 -1.12 0.46
N HIS A 35 8.61 -0.85 -0.67
CA HIS A 35 7.16 -0.63 -0.77
C HIS A 35 6.66 0.35 0.30
N LEU A 36 7.30 1.51 0.39
CA LEU A 36 7.10 2.48 1.47
C LEU A 36 6.35 3.73 1.05
N ALA A 37 6.08 3.94 -0.24
CA ALA A 37 5.56 5.22 -0.75
C ALA A 37 4.34 5.73 0.03
N GLY A 38 3.43 4.84 0.44
CA GLY A 38 2.21 5.20 1.20
C GLY A 38 2.32 5.07 2.72
N LYS A 39 3.44 4.63 3.28
CA LYS A 39 3.55 4.17 4.69
C LYS A 39 3.83 5.31 5.69
N THR A 40 3.19 6.47 5.52
CA THR A 40 3.29 7.61 6.48
C THR A 40 2.31 7.46 7.64
N ALA A 41 2.52 8.21 8.73
CA ALA A 41 1.62 8.21 9.89
C ALA A 41 0.23 8.75 9.52
N GLU A 42 0.17 9.80 8.72
CA GLU A 42 -1.07 10.44 8.26
C GLU A 42 -1.86 9.51 7.34
N SER A 43 -1.18 8.79 6.44
CA SER A 43 -1.82 7.82 5.55
C SER A 43 -2.39 6.63 6.33
N LYS A 44 -1.64 6.10 7.31
CA LYS A 44 -2.15 5.04 8.21
C LYS A 44 -3.39 5.51 8.98
N LEU A 45 -3.35 6.73 9.52
CA LEU A 45 -4.48 7.30 10.26
C LEU A 45 -5.74 7.44 9.39
N ARG A 46 -5.58 8.01 8.18
CA ARG A 46 -6.69 8.15 7.23
C ARG A 46 -7.25 6.79 6.80
N MET A 47 -6.40 5.85 6.40
CA MET A 47 -6.82 4.52 5.97
C MET A 47 -7.56 3.78 7.09
N GLY A 48 -7.03 3.80 8.32
CA GLY A 48 -7.67 3.18 9.48
C GLY A 48 -9.03 3.81 9.80
N THR A 49 -9.11 5.14 9.75
CA THR A 49 -10.35 5.89 9.98
C THR A 49 -11.42 5.53 8.94
N GLU A 50 -11.07 5.53 7.65
CA GLU A 50 -12.00 5.19 6.58
C GLU A 50 -12.44 3.73 6.62
N ALA A 51 -11.54 2.80 6.97
CA ALA A 51 -11.88 1.40 7.17
C ALA A 51 -12.89 1.23 8.32
N ALA A 52 -12.65 1.86 9.48
CA ALA A 52 -13.54 1.80 10.62
C ALA A 52 -14.92 2.40 10.31
N LYS A 53 -14.97 3.55 9.63
CA LYS A 53 -16.23 4.18 9.19
C LYS A 53 -17.06 3.24 8.31
N LYS A 54 -16.44 2.57 7.32
CA LYS A 54 -17.14 1.64 6.43
C LYS A 54 -17.72 0.44 7.18
N VAL A 55 -16.99 -0.10 8.15
CA VAL A 55 -17.49 -1.19 9.01
C VAL A 55 -18.70 -0.72 9.81
N ILE A 56 -18.62 0.45 10.47
CA ILE A 56 -19.74 1.02 11.23
C ILE A 56 -20.95 1.26 10.34
N GLU A 57 -20.75 1.86 9.16
CA GLU A 57 -21.81 2.16 8.21
C GLU A 57 -22.57 0.89 7.79
N TYR A 58 -21.83 -0.17 7.45
CA TYR A 58 -22.41 -1.45 7.06
C TYR A 58 -23.36 -2.00 8.13
N PHE A 59 -22.91 -2.11 9.38
CA PHE A 59 -23.73 -2.67 10.46
C PHE A 59 -24.82 -1.71 10.97
N SER A 60 -24.63 -0.41 10.80
CA SER A 60 -25.65 0.59 11.16
C SER A 60 -26.83 0.58 10.18
N LYS A 61 -26.60 0.25 8.91
CA LYS A 61 -27.65 0.09 7.89
C LYS A 61 -28.52 -1.15 8.13
N THR A 62 -27.95 -2.25 8.62
CA THR A 62 -28.68 -3.51 8.90
C THR A 62 -29.70 -3.37 10.04
N ARG A 63 -29.57 -2.38 10.93
CA ARG A 63 -30.54 -2.16 12.02
C ARG A 63 -31.88 -1.55 11.58
N ARG A 64 -32.04 -1.09 10.32
CA ARG A 64 -33.28 -0.43 9.87
C ARG A 64 -34.31 -1.33 9.19
N SER A 65 -34.01 -2.60 8.91
CA SER A 65 -34.93 -3.52 8.21
C SER A 65 -35.68 -4.51 9.11
N HIS A 66 -35.48 -4.48 10.42
CA HIS A 66 -36.36 -5.17 11.37
C HIS A 66 -37.25 -4.13 12.07
N LYS A 67 -38.24 -3.59 11.35
CA LYS A 67 -39.46 -3.17 12.02
C LYS A 67 -40.03 -4.45 12.64
N LEU A 68 -39.90 -4.57 13.96
CA LEU A 68 -40.74 -5.46 14.74
C LEU A 68 -42.17 -5.10 14.36
N ILE A 69 -42.86 -6.05 13.76
CA ILE A 69 -44.29 -5.99 13.52
C ILE A 69 -44.87 -6.27 14.92
N ASP A 70 -45.41 -5.23 15.56
CA ASP A 70 -46.33 -5.40 16.70
C ASP A 70 -47.63 -6.07 16.23
#